data_AF-A0A8I1ZUP5-F1
#
_entry.id   AF-A0A8I1ZUP5-F1
#
_cell.length_a   1.000
_cell.length_b   1.000
_cell.length_c   1.000
_cell.angle_alpha   90.00
_cell.angle_beta   90.00
_cell.angle_gamma   90.00
#
_symmetry.space_group_name_H-M   'P 1'
#
loop_
_entity.id
_entity.type
_entity.pdbx_description
1 polymer ?
#
loop_
_entity_poly.entity_id
_entity_poly.type
_entity_poly.pdbx_seq_one_letter_code
_entity_poly.pdbx_strand_id
1 'polypeptide(L)'
;MAVPLSYNLRNLWTRRLTTFLTASGMALVVFVFAAIGMLAEGLQKTLVQTGSPDNVVVLRKGANGEVDSGVERNQAAVVQTSPDIASDGKGEPIMARETVILITLPKKLGGTSNVTIRGIGVHSLALRPQVKIVQGRMPRFGVPEMVVGESLARRFSGLQVGDTLCCGLRNWRIVGIMDAGNTAFSSEIWADADQVMQSFRRPVYSCLIFKLADPGRFDSVKTFIEGDPRLTLQAKRETQFYLDQSEMMAMFLRILGVSLTVIFSLG
;
A
#
# COMPACT_ATOMS: atom_id res chain seq x y z
N MET A 1 -45.51 -27.04 -28.25
CA MET A 1 -44.93 -28.39 -28.04
C MET A 1 -43.71 -28.26 -27.14
N ALA A 2 -43.81 -28.63 -25.87
CA ALA A 2 -42.65 -28.68 -24.98
C ALA A 2 -41.92 -30.01 -25.21
N VAL A 3 -40.68 -29.96 -25.69
CA VAL A 3 -39.85 -31.16 -25.78
C VAL A 3 -39.64 -31.67 -24.36
N PRO A 4 -39.97 -32.93 -24.04
CA PRO A 4 -39.84 -33.43 -22.68
C PRO A 4 -38.36 -33.40 -22.28
N LEU A 5 -38.05 -32.71 -21.18
CA LEU A 5 -36.69 -32.55 -20.63
C LEU A 5 -35.95 -33.89 -20.46
N SER A 6 -36.70 -34.97 -20.24
CA SER A 6 -36.20 -36.34 -20.16
C SER A 6 -35.47 -36.81 -21.42
N TYR A 7 -35.86 -36.33 -22.61
CA TYR A 7 -35.20 -36.68 -23.87
C TYR A 7 -33.83 -36.00 -24.02
N ASN A 8 -33.72 -34.74 -23.59
CA ASN A 8 -32.44 -34.01 -23.57
C ASN A 8 -31.45 -34.62 -22.57
N LEU A 9 -31.90 -34.98 -21.37
CA LEU A 9 -31.05 -35.67 -20.38
C LEU A 9 -30.53 -37.02 -20.90
N ARG A 10 -31.38 -37.79 -21.58
CA ARG A 10 -31.00 -39.09 -22.13
C ARG A 10 -29.97 -38.98 -23.26
N ASN A 11 -30.07 -37.91 -24.07
CA ASN A 11 -29.13 -37.63 -25.16
C ASN A 11 -27.77 -37.09 -24.67
N LEU A 12 -27.75 -36.35 -23.56
CA LEU A 12 -26.50 -36.01 -22.86
C LEU A 12 -25.81 -37.26 -22.29
N TRP A 13 -26.60 -38.25 -21.87
CA TRP A 13 -26.08 -39.48 -21.29
C TRP A 13 -25.58 -40.51 -22.32
N THR A 14 -25.94 -40.36 -23.60
CA THR A 14 -25.33 -41.14 -24.71
C THR A 14 -24.04 -40.51 -25.21
N ARG A 15 -23.85 -39.19 -25.05
CA ARG A 15 -22.63 -38.44 -25.42
C ARG A 15 -21.81 -38.00 -24.21
N ARG A 16 -21.62 -38.91 -23.24
CA ARG A 16 -21.03 -38.62 -21.92
C ARG A 16 -19.68 -37.90 -21.99
N LEU A 17 -18.83 -38.31 -22.93
CA LEU A 17 -17.44 -37.84 -22.97
C LEU A 17 -17.34 -36.40 -23.50
N THR A 18 -18.09 -36.08 -24.56
CA THR A 18 -18.16 -34.70 -25.10
C THR A 18 -18.94 -33.76 -24.19
N THR A 19 -20.06 -34.21 -23.59
CA THR A 19 -20.80 -33.43 -22.60
C THR A 19 -19.96 -33.16 -21.34
N PHE A 20 -19.18 -34.14 -20.87
CA PHE A 20 -18.31 -33.95 -19.72
C PHE A 20 -17.18 -32.97 -20.03
N LEU A 21 -16.54 -33.07 -21.21
CA LEU A 21 -15.49 -32.11 -21.61
C LEU A 21 -16.02 -30.68 -21.70
N THR A 22 -17.19 -30.45 -22.30
CA THR A 22 -17.77 -29.10 -22.41
C THR A 22 -18.22 -28.56 -21.07
N ALA A 23 -18.87 -29.37 -20.23
CA ALA A 23 -19.27 -28.97 -18.88
C ALA A 23 -18.06 -28.67 -17.98
N SER A 24 -17.01 -29.49 -18.06
CA SER A 24 -15.76 -29.28 -17.31
C SER A 24 -15.02 -28.02 -17.78
N GLY A 25 -14.98 -27.77 -19.09
CA GLY A 25 -14.43 -26.53 -19.65
C GLY A 25 -15.15 -25.29 -19.13
N MET A 26 -16.48 -25.27 -19.18
CA MET A 26 -17.29 -24.16 -18.63
C MET A 26 -17.09 -24.01 -17.12
N ALA A 27 -17.07 -25.12 -16.37
CA ALA A 27 -16.85 -25.09 -14.91
C ALA A 27 -15.48 -24.53 -14.54
N LEU A 28 -14.42 -24.90 -15.27
CA LEU A 28 -13.07 -24.40 -15.05
C LEU A 28 -12.99 -22.88 -15.29
N VAL A 29 -13.63 -22.38 -16.34
CA VAL A 29 -13.67 -20.93 -16.64
C VAL A 29 -14.37 -20.16 -15.53
N VAL A 30 -15.56 -20.64 -15.10
CA VAL A 30 -16.30 -20.02 -13.99
C VAL A 30 -15.48 -20.04 -12.70
N PHE A 31 -14.80 -21.16 -12.42
CA PHE A 31 -13.92 -21.28 -11.26
C PHE A 31 -12.76 -20.29 -11.29
N VAL A 32 -12.03 -20.19 -12.42
CA VAL A 32 -10.92 -19.24 -12.58
C VAL A 32 -11.41 -17.80 -12.44
N PHE A 33 -12.56 -17.47 -13.02
CA PHE A 33 -13.14 -16.14 -12.92
C PHE A 33 -13.54 -15.79 -11.48
N ALA A 34 -14.18 -16.72 -10.77
CA ALA A 34 -14.53 -16.55 -9.36
C ALA A 34 -13.27 -16.40 -8.49
N ALA A 35 -12.24 -17.22 -8.71
CA ALA A 35 -10.99 -17.16 -7.97
C ALA A 35 -10.26 -15.82 -8.16
N ILE A 36 -10.21 -15.32 -9.40
CA ILE A 36 -9.64 -14.00 -9.72
C ILE A 36 -10.45 -12.87 -9.06
N GLY A 37 -11.78 -12.93 -9.11
CA GLY A 37 -12.64 -11.94 -8.45
C GLY A 37 -12.45 -11.90 -6.94
N MET A 38 -12.33 -13.08 -6.30
CA MET A 38 -12.03 -13.17 -4.87
C MET A 38 -10.66 -12.59 -4.50
N LEU A 39 -9.64 -12.80 -5.33
CA LEU A 39 -8.30 -12.21 -5.12
C LEU A 39 -8.34 -10.69 -5.24
N ALA A 40 -9.01 -10.16 -6.27
CA ALA A 40 -9.16 -8.73 -6.48
C ALA A 40 -9.86 -8.05 -5.28
N GLU A 41 -10.97 -8.63 -4.83
CA GLU A 41 -11.73 -8.14 -3.66
C GLU A 41 -10.89 -8.23 -2.37
N GLY A 42 -10.14 -9.32 -2.18
CA GLY A 42 -9.24 -9.49 -1.04
C GLY A 42 -8.13 -8.42 -0.99
N LEU A 43 -7.58 -8.08 -2.15
CA LEU A 43 -6.56 -7.04 -2.26
C LEU A 43 -7.16 -5.64 -2.04
N GLN A 44 -8.32 -5.37 -2.63
CA GLN A 44 -9.04 -4.10 -2.43
C GLN A 44 -9.40 -3.90 -0.96
N LYS A 45 -9.90 -4.94 -0.28
CA LYS A 45 -10.27 -4.85 1.13
C LYS A 45 -9.09 -4.55 2.05
N THR A 46 -7.94 -5.17 1.82
CA THR A 46 -6.73 -4.92 2.63
C THR A 46 -6.14 -3.53 2.38
N LEU A 47 -6.16 -3.06 1.13
CA LEU A 47 -5.68 -1.72 0.76
C LEU A 47 -6.62 -0.59 1.23
N VAL A 48 -7.94 -0.75 1.08
CA VAL A 48 -8.92 0.21 1.60
C VAL A 48 -8.87 0.28 3.12
N GLN A 49 -8.69 -0.86 3.81
CA GLN A 49 -8.48 -0.88 5.25
C GLN A 49 -7.19 -0.16 5.70
N THR A 50 -6.26 0.11 4.79
CA THR A 50 -5.01 0.81 5.11
C THR A 50 -5.20 2.33 5.16
N GLY A 51 -6.11 2.90 4.36
CA GLY A 51 -6.30 4.35 4.23
C GLY A 51 -7.38 4.95 5.12
N SER A 52 -7.16 6.16 5.62
CA SER A 52 -8.14 6.98 6.34
C SER A 52 -8.80 8.01 5.41
N PRO A 53 -10.13 8.21 5.49
CA PRO A 53 -10.82 9.21 4.66
C PRO A 53 -10.42 10.66 4.99
N ASP A 54 -9.91 10.90 6.21
CA ASP A 54 -9.49 12.22 6.70
C ASP A 54 -8.07 12.59 6.26
N ASN A 55 -7.30 11.61 5.81
CA ASN A 55 -5.90 11.80 5.48
C ASN A 55 -5.75 12.13 3.99
N VAL A 56 -4.82 13.03 3.71
CA VAL A 56 -4.41 13.41 2.36
C VAL A 56 -2.97 12.99 2.16
N VAL A 57 -2.74 12.30 1.05
CA VAL A 57 -1.42 11.91 0.57
C VAL A 57 -1.02 12.87 -0.55
N VAL A 58 0.12 13.51 -0.39
CA VAL A 58 0.71 14.40 -1.39
C VAL A 58 1.94 13.74 -1.97
N LEU A 59 1.99 13.69 -3.29
CA LEU A 59 3.06 13.09 -4.07
C LEU A 59 3.56 14.09 -5.11
N ARG A 60 4.71 13.80 -5.70
CA ARG A 60 5.13 14.47 -6.93
C ARG A 60 4.07 14.27 -8.00
N LYS A 61 3.74 15.33 -8.73
CA LYS A 61 2.82 15.28 -9.86
C LYS A 61 3.28 14.24 -10.88
N GLY A 62 2.37 13.33 -11.25
CA GLY A 62 2.66 12.23 -12.18
C GLY A 62 3.35 11.01 -11.57
N ALA A 63 3.64 10.99 -10.26
CA ALA A 63 4.06 9.77 -9.58
C ALA A 63 2.86 8.85 -9.31
N ASN A 64 3.05 7.54 -9.46
CA ASN A 64 2.02 6.54 -9.24
C ASN A 64 2.08 5.92 -7.83
N GLY A 65 3.20 6.09 -7.12
CA GLY A 65 3.37 5.60 -5.76
C GLY A 65 4.36 6.44 -4.95
N GLU A 66 4.65 5.95 -3.74
CA GLU A 66 5.60 6.61 -2.84
C GLU A 66 7.06 6.35 -3.25
N VAL A 67 7.32 5.25 -3.98
CA VAL A 67 8.68 4.81 -4.34
C VAL A 67 9.26 5.67 -5.47
N ASP A 68 8.44 6.08 -6.45
CA ASP A 68 8.82 6.89 -7.62
C ASP A 68 8.54 8.39 -7.45
N SER A 69 7.96 8.78 -6.31
CA SER A 69 7.70 10.17 -5.95
C SER A 69 8.94 10.84 -5.32
N GLY A 70 9.03 12.17 -5.46
CA GLY A 70 10.08 13.00 -4.88
C GLY A 70 9.56 14.38 -4.56
N VAL A 71 9.48 14.71 -3.27
CA VAL A 71 9.00 15.99 -2.73
C VAL A 71 10.16 16.69 -2.05
N GLU A 72 10.49 17.89 -2.52
CA GLU A 72 11.60 18.67 -1.97
C GLU A 72 11.24 19.25 -0.59
N ARG A 73 12.26 19.51 0.24
CA ARG A 73 12.07 20.10 1.58
C ARG A 73 11.35 21.46 1.52
N ASN A 74 11.66 22.28 0.53
CA ASN A 74 11.03 23.58 0.33
C ASN A 74 9.54 23.43 -0.02
N GLN A 75 9.20 22.49 -0.89
CA GLN A 75 7.81 22.19 -1.23
C GLN A 75 7.05 21.65 -0.01
N ALA A 76 7.66 20.75 0.75
CA ALA A 76 7.09 20.23 1.99
C ALA A 76 6.80 21.35 3.01
N ALA A 77 7.71 22.32 3.14
CA ALA A 77 7.52 23.47 4.01
C ALA A 77 6.34 24.35 3.55
N VAL A 78 6.19 24.58 2.24
CA VAL A 78 5.03 25.33 1.70
C VAL A 78 3.72 24.59 2.01
N VAL A 79 3.64 23.28 1.80
CA VAL A 79 2.42 22.51 2.10
C VAL A 79 2.11 22.56 3.60
N GLN A 80 3.12 22.51 4.47
CA GLN A 80 2.94 22.60 5.94
C GLN A 80 2.30 23.92 6.40
N THR A 81 2.38 24.99 5.60
CA THR A 81 1.74 26.28 5.93
C THR A 81 0.24 26.33 5.64
N SER A 82 -0.35 25.27 5.07
CA SER A 82 -1.77 25.24 4.75
C SER A 82 -2.63 25.29 6.03
N PRO A 83 -3.62 26.21 6.12
CA PRO A 83 -4.50 26.31 7.28
C PRO A 83 -5.52 25.17 7.36
N ASP A 84 -5.64 24.35 6.32
CA ASP A 84 -6.58 23.22 6.24
C ASP A 84 -6.02 21.94 6.86
N ILE A 85 -4.77 21.96 7.34
CA ILE A 85 -4.17 20.84 8.07
C ILE A 85 -4.68 20.87 9.52
N ALA A 86 -5.18 19.74 10.00
CA ALA A 86 -5.57 19.57 11.39
C ALA A 86 -4.36 19.83 12.29
N SER A 87 -4.55 20.64 13.34
CA SER A 87 -3.53 20.84 14.36
C SER A 87 -3.71 19.85 15.49
N ASP A 88 -2.61 19.49 16.15
CA ASP A 88 -2.65 18.75 17.40
C ASP A 88 -3.12 19.66 18.55
N GLY A 89 -3.34 19.08 19.74
CA GLY A 89 -3.73 19.84 20.93
C GLY A 89 -2.69 20.87 21.41
N LYS A 90 -1.54 20.98 20.75
CA LYS A 90 -0.47 21.95 21.02
C LYS A 90 -0.32 23.00 19.92
N GLY A 91 -1.16 22.94 18.87
CA GLY A 91 -1.14 23.88 17.74
C GLY A 91 -0.18 23.51 16.62
N GLU A 92 0.45 22.34 16.66
CA GLU A 92 1.33 21.86 15.58
C GLU A 92 0.54 21.12 14.50
N PRO A 93 0.82 21.34 13.20
CA PRO A 93 0.11 20.66 12.12
C PRO A 93 0.38 19.14 12.15
N ILE A 94 -0.68 18.34 12.15
CA ILE A 94 -0.62 16.87 12.08
C ILE A 94 -0.24 16.46 10.66
N MET A 95 1.06 16.55 10.37
CA MET A 95 1.68 16.20 9.11
C MET A 95 2.90 15.31 9.32
N ALA A 96 3.02 14.28 8.49
CA ALA A 96 4.18 13.43 8.34
C ALA A 96 4.86 13.69 6.99
N ARG A 97 6.19 13.85 7.05
CA ARG A 97 7.06 13.91 5.88
C ARG A 97 7.79 12.58 5.82
N GLU A 98 7.50 11.77 4.82
CA GLU A 98 7.94 10.38 4.81
C GLU A 98 8.81 10.05 3.61
N THR A 99 9.77 9.16 3.82
CA THR A 99 10.73 8.74 2.80
C THR A 99 10.66 7.23 2.66
N VAL A 100 10.30 6.74 1.49
CA VAL A 100 10.17 5.30 1.24
C VAL A 100 11.37 4.82 0.43
N ILE A 101 12.04 3.78 0.92
CA ILE A 101 13.21 3.17 0.27
C ILE A 101 13.08 1.66 0.32
N LEU A 102 13.41 0.99 -0.78
CA LEU A 102 13.44 -0.46 -0.85
C LEU A 102 14.87 -0.96 -0.60
N ILE A 103 15.00 -1.95 0.27
CA ILE A 103 16.24 -2.70 0.47
C ILE A 103 16.00 -4.19 0.26
N THR A 104 17.02 -4.91 -0.13
CA THR A 104 16.96 -6.36 -0.28
C THR A 104 17.47 -7.03 0.98
N LEU A 105 16.63 -7.87 1.61
CA LEU A 105 16.99 -8.63 2.82
C LEU A 105 16.91 -10.15 2.57
N PRO A 106 17.77 -10.94 3.24
CA PRO A 106 17.72 -12.39 3.19
C PRO A 106 16.57 -12.96 4.04
N LYS A 107 15.81 -13.90 3.48
CA LYS A 107 14.74 -14.60 4.22
C LYS A 107 15.31 -15.73 5.06
N LYS A 108 14.63 -16.10 6.15
CA LYS A 108 15.00 -17.26 6.99
C LYS A 108 15.00 -18.58 6.21
N LEU A 109 14.05 -18.75 5.29
CA LEU A 109 13.85 -19.96 4.48
C LEU A 109 14.67 -19.95 3.16
N GLY A 110 15.67 -19.07 3.05
CA GLY A 110 16.50 -18.93 1.85
C GLY A 110 15.95 -17.92 0.83
N GLY A 111 16.87 -17.43 -0.01
CA GLY A 111 16.61 -16.37 -0.98
C GLY A 111 16.52 -14.97 -0.37
N THR A 112 16.27 -13.98 -1.21
CA THR A 112 16.13 -12.58 -0.83
C THR A 112 14.77 -12.02 -1.23
N SER A 113 14.36 -10.93 -0.59
CA SER A 113 13.18 -10.15 -1.01
C SER A 113 13.37 -8.69 -0.69
N ASN A 114 12.68 -7.87 -1.46
CA ASN A 114 12.61 -6.44 -1.18
C ASN A 114 11.76 -6.20 0.06
N VAL A 115 12.23 -5.29 0.90
CA VAL A 115 11.63 -4.84 2.14
C VAL A 115 11.64 -3.32 2.12
N THR A 116 10.52 -2.74 2.52
CA THR A 116 10.34 -1.29 2.56
C THR A 116 10.84 -0.73 3.88
N ILE A 117 11.79 0.21 3.80
CA ILE A 117 12.12 1.12 4.89
C ILE A 117 11.34 2.41 4.67
N ARG A 118 10.52 2.76 5.66
CA ARG A 118 9.81 4.03 5.74
C ARG A 118 10.49 4.93 6.77
N GLY A 119 11.05 6.01 6.27
CA GLY A 119 11.38 7.20 7.03
C GLY A 119 10.11 7.87 7.52
N ILE A 120 9.91 7.93 8.83
CA ILE A 120 8.75 8.52 9.48
C ILE A 120 9.07 9.87 10.13
N GLY A 121 8.03 10.67 10.34
CA GLY A 121 8.07 11.88 11.18
C GLY A 121 7.36 11.67 12.52
N VAL A 122 7.37 12.71 13.37
CA VAL A 122 6.78 12.67 14.72
C VAL A 122 5.28 12.33 14.70
N HIS A 123 4.54 12.86 13.72
CA HIS A 123 3.10 12.63 13.59
C HIS A 123 2.72 11.40 12.74
N SER A 124 3.69 10.64 12.18
CA SER A 124 3.41 9.48 11.33
C SER A 124 2.58 8.40 12.02
N LEU A 125 2.81 8.19 13.33
CA LEU A 125 2.05 7.24 14.13
C LEU A 125 0.64 7.76 14.44
N ALA A 126 0.50 9.06 14.72
CA ALA A 126 -0.80 9.68 15.01
C ALA A 126 -1.75 9.63 13.80
N LEU A 127 -1.20 9.67 12.59
CA LEU A 127 -1.94 9.51 11.33
C LEU A 127 -2.39 8.07 11.07
N ARG A 128 -1.87 7.09 11.83
CA ARG A 128 -2.07 5.64 11.61
C ARG A 128 -2.39 4.91 12.92
N PRO A 129 -3.58 5.14 13.50
CA PRO A 129 -3.99 4.51 14.77
C PRO A 129 -4.03 2.97 14.72
N GLN A 130 -4.06 2.38 13.53
CA GLN A 130 -3.97 0.93 13.32
C GLN A 130 -2.59 0.35 13.65
N VAL A 131 -1.52 1.16 13.67
CA VAL A 131 -0.17 0.70 13.99
C VAL A 131 0.07 0.77 15.49
N LYS A 132 0.44 -0.36 16.09
CA LYS A 132 0.69 -0.51 17.52
C LYS A 132 2.06 -1.14 17.76
N ILE A 133 2.78 -0.65 18.76
CA ILE A 133 4.00 -1.31 19.21
C ILE A 133 3.61 -2.49 20.09
N VAL A 134 3.99 -3.69 19.68
CA VAL A 134 3.74 -4.94 20.42
C VAL A 134 4.93 -5.35 21.28
N GLN A 135 6.13 -4.89 20.92
CA GLN A 135 7.35 -5.15 21.69
C GLN A 135 8.30 -3.96 21.62
N GLY A 136 8.94 -3.62 22.73
CA GLY A 136 9.92 -2.54 22.78
C GLY A 136 9.27 -1.15 22.73
N ARG A 137 9.81 -0.27 21.89
CA ARG A 137 9.34 1.13 21.76
C ARG A 137 9.52 1.67 20.36
N MET A 138 8.92 2.83 20.09
CA MET A 138 9.24 3.62 18.89
C MET A 138 10.71 4.05 18.85
N PRO A 139 11.30 4.19 17.64
CA PRO A 139 12.63 4.75 17.47
C PRO A 139 12.67 6.19 17.97
N ARG A 140 13.80 6.57 18.59
CA ARG A 140 14.07 7.98 18.90
C ARG A 140 14.50 8.69 17.63
N PHE A 141 13.92 9.86 17.37
CA PHE A 141 14.33 10.73 16.27
C PHE A 141 15.76 11.26 16.50
N GLY A 142 16.53 11.42 15.43
CA GLY A 142 17.92 11.89 15.45
C GLY A 142 18.97 10.80 15.68
N VAL A 143 18.58 9.55 15.95
CA VAL A 143 19.51 8.42 16.15
C VAL A 143 19.19 7.25 15.23
N PRO A 144 20.17 6.38 14.91
CA PRO A 144 19.96 5.23 14.02
C PRO A 144 19.24 4.07 14.74
N GLU A 145 17.99 4.31 15.11
CA GLU A 145 17.07 3.32 15.66
C GLU A 145 15.96 3.02 14.66
N MET A 146 15.45 1.78 14.67
CA MET A 146 14.33 1.36 13.83
C MET A 146 13.36 0.45 14.59
N VAL A 147 12.13 0.40 14.11
CA VAL A 147 11.09 -0.55 14.52
C VAL A 147 10.70 -1.40 13.31
N VAL A 148 10.46 -2.69 13.53
CA VAL A 148 10.18 -3.65 12.45
C VAL A 148 8.74 -4.15 12.53
N GLY A 149 8.06 -4.27 11.40
CA GLY A 149 6.74 -4.90 11.32
C GLY A 149 6.76 -6.39 11.68
N GLU A 150 5.74 -6.86 12.38
CA GLU A 150 5.63 -8.25 12.88
C GLU A 150 5.79 -9.29 11.76
N SER A 151 5.28 -9.02 10.56
CA SER A 151 5.43 -9.89 9.39
C SER A 151 6.90 -10.08 8.99
N LEU A 152 7.69 -9.00 9.03
CA LEU A 152 9.11 -9.05 8.70
C LEU A 152 9.92 -9.77 9.78
N ALA A 153 9.66 -9.49 11.05
CA ALA A 153 10.33 -10.13 12.18
C ALA A 153 10.16 -11.67 12.15
N ARG A 154 8.98 -12.15 11.70
CA ARG A 154 8.73 -13.58 11.48
C ARG A 154 9.52 -14.16 10.29
N ARG A 155 9.57 -13.45 9.16
CA ARG A 155 10.03 -13.97 7.85
C ARG A 155 11.53 -13.80 7.58
N PHE A 156 12.18 -12.81 8.18
CA PHE A 156 13.59 -12.45 7.92
C PHE A 156 14.46 -12.67 9.15
N SER A 157 15.71 -13.08 8.95
CA SER A 157 16.70 -13.29 10.02
C SER A 157 17.27 -11.95 10.48
N GLY A 158 17.64 -11.85 11.76
CA GLY A 158 18.29 -10.65 12.32
C GLY A 158 17.40 -9.41 12.41
N LEU A 159 16.08 -9.60 12.50
CA LEU A 159 15.09 -8.53 12.62
C LEU A 159 14.32 -8.53 13.97
N GLN A 160 14.95 -9.00 15.05
CA GLN A 160 14.35 -8.98 16.39
C GLN A 160 14.78 -7.76 17.19
N VAL A 161 14.05 -7.45 18.27
CA VAL A 161 14.44 -6.35 19.18
C VAL A 161 15.83 -6.64 19.77
N GLY A 162 16.74 -5.69 19.64
CA GLY A 162 18.14 -5.81 20.06
C GLY A 162 19.10 -6.12 18.91
N ASP A 163 18.61 -6.66 17.80
CA ASP A 163 19.42 -6.91 16.61
C ASP A 163 19.87 -5.59 15.96
N THR A 164 20.91 -5.70 15.14
CA THR A 164 21.44 -4.57 14.35
C THR A 164 21.35 -4.90 12.87
N LEU A 165 20.68 -4.03 12.11
CA LEU A 165 20.59 -4.13 10.67
C LEU A 165 21.58 -3.16 10.02
N CYS A 166 22.47 -3.67 9.17
CA CYS A 166 23.37 -2.85 8.37
C CYS A 166 22.69 -2.51 7.04
N CYS A 167 22.32 -1.24 6.84
CA CYS A 167 21.74 -0.74 5.59
C CYS A 167 21.99 0.76 5.41
N GLY A 168 22.08 1.22 4.16
CA GLY A 168 22.36 2.64 3.87
C GLY A 168 23.69 3.11 4.45
N LEU A 169 24.74 2.28 4.36
CA LEU A 169 26.08 2.57 4.91
C LEU A 169 26.08 2.85 6.43
N ARG A 170 25.06 2.41 7.17
CA ARG A 170 24.94 2.62 8.61
C ARG A 170 24.39 1.38 9.32
N ASN A 171 24.79 1.23 10.58
CA ASN A 171 24.25 0.23 11.49
C ASN A 171 23.05 0.82 12.23
N TRP A 172 21.91 0.13 12.15
CA TRP A 172 20.67 0.54 12.78
C TRP A 172 20.27 -0.46 13.85
N ARG A 173 19.98 0.03 15.05
CA ARG A 173 19.52 -0.82 16.14
C ARG A 173 18.00 -1.00 16.08
N ILE A 174 17.54 -2.24 16.14
CA ILE A 174 16.11 -2.55 16.22
C ILE A 174 15.66 -2.41 17.67
N VAL A 175 14.74 -1.48 17.93
CA VAL A 175 14.28 -1.12 19.28
C VAL A 175 12.84 -1.51 19.57
N GLY A 176 12.12 -2.02 18.56
CA GLY A 176 10.76 -2.50 18.75
C GLY A 176 10.24 -3.33 17.58
N ILE A 177 9.10 -3.97 17.82
CA ILE A 177 8.28 -4.62 16.80
C ILE A 177 6.90 -3.97 16.82
N MET A 178 6.39 -3.67 15.64
CA MET A 178 5.06 -3.09 15.43
C MET A 178 4.12 -4.09 14.76
N ASP A 179 2.86 -4.08 15.18
CA ASP A 179 1.76 -4.78 14.54
C ASP A 179 0.79 -3.74 13.95
N ALA A 180 0.33 -4.01 12.73
CA ALA A 180 -0.63 -3.19 12.02
C ALA A 180 -1.76 -4.04 11.41
N GLY A 181 -1.98 -5.26 11.93
CA GLY A 181 -2.93 -6.22 11.40
C GLY A 181 -2.66 -6.60 9.95
N ASN A 182 -3.72 -6.76 9.16
CA ASN A 182 -3.64 -7.14 7.74
C ASN A 182 -3.33 -5.96 6.78
N THR A 183 -2.68 -4.91 7.28
CA THR A 183 -2.28 -3.75 6.45
C THR A 183 -0.84 -3.89 5.96
N ALA A 184 -0.49 -3.08 4.94
CA ALA A 184 0.87 -3.06 4.38
C ALA A 184 1.96 -2.70 5.41
N PHE A 185 1.62 -1.90 6.43
CA PHE A 185 2.55 -1.43 7.47
C PHE A 185 3.13 -2.57 8.32
N SER A 186 2.42 -3.71 8.44
CA SER A 186 2.91 -4.92 9.12
C SER A 186 4.18 -5.50 8.47
N SER A 187 4.45 -5.13 7.23
CA SER A 187 5.55 -5.61 6.39
C SER A 187 6.59 -4.52 6.07
N GLU A 188 6.65 -3.46 6.88
CA GLU A 188 7.61 -2.35 6.73
C GLU A 188 8.59 -2.26 7.91
N ILE A 189 9.69 -1.54 7.72
CA ILE A 189 10.61 -1.10 8.77
C ILE A 189 10.46 0.41 8.90
N TRP A 190 10.23 0.94 10.10
CA TRP A 190 10.14 2.38 10.32
C TRP A 190 11.37 2.91 11.05
N ALA A 191 11.88 4.04 10.57
CA ALA A 191 13.02 4.76 11.15
C ALA A 191 12.85 6.27 10.92
N ASP A 192 13.68 7.11 11.54
CA ASP A 192 13.62 8.56 11.32
C ASP A 192 13.89 8.93 9.84
N ALA A 193 12.96 9.69 9.24
CA ALA A 193 13.07 10.15 7.86
C ALA A 193 14.38 10.89 7.56
N ASP A 194 14.84 11.75 8.46
CA ASP A 194 16.08 12.51 8.23
C ASP A 194 17.32 11.60 8.25
N GLN A 195 17.34 10.62 9.15
CA GLN A 195 18.41 9.63 9.22
C GLN A 195 18.39 8.70 7.99
N VAL A 196 17.21 8.29 7.54
CA VAL A 196 17.05 7.45 6.33
C VAL A 196 17.52 8.20 5.09
N MET A 197 17.08 9.45 4.89
CA MET A 197 17.52 10.27 3.76
C MET A 197 19.05 10.44 3.74
N GLN A 198 19.66 10.71 4.89
CA GLN A 198 21.11 10.87 5.00
C GLN A 198 21.85 9.55 4.69
N SER A 199 21.40 8.44 5.27
CA SER A 199 22.04 7.12 5.13
C SER A 199 21.99 6.61 3.69
N PHE A 200 20.84 6.79 3.02
CA PHE A 200 20.64 6.33 1.64
C PHE A 200 20.94 7.41 0.59
N ARG A 201 21.46 8.57 0.99
CA ARG A 201 21.81 9.71 0.10
C ARG A 201 20.66 10.16 -0.80
N ARG A 202 19.44 10.17 -0.26
CA ARG A 202 18.21 10.60 -0.95
C ARG A 202 17.66 11.85 -0.27
N PRO A 203 18.05 13.08 -0.66
CA PRO A 203 17.70 14.31 0.05
C PRO A 203 16.28 14.84 -0.28
N VAL A 204 15.33 13.94 -0.55
CA VAL A 204 13.94 14.25 -0.89
C VAL A 204 12.99 13.31 -0.14
N TYR A 205 11.81 13.82 0.22
CA TYR A 205 10.74 13.01 0.75
C TYR A 205 10.06 12.21 -0.37
N SER A 206 9.50 11.05 -0.06
CA SER A 206 8.64 10.30 -0.97
C SER A 206 7.24 10.88 -1.02
N CYS A 207 6.68 11.22 0.14
CA CYS A 207 5.33 11.72 0.24
C CYS A 207 5.18 12.63 1.46
N LEU A 208 4.11 13.42 1.45
CA LEU A 208 3.60 14.10 2.63
C LEU A 208 2.24 13.51 2.94
N ILE A 209 1.98 13.24 4.22
CA ILE A 209 0.67 12.75 4.66
C ILE A 209 0.22 13.65 5.78
N PHE A 210 -0.99 14.17 5.71
CA PHE A 210 -1.55 15.00 6.77
C PHE A 210 -3.03 14.74 6.95
N LYS A 211 -3.52 15.05 8.14
CA LYS A 211 -4.94 14.99 8.45
C LYS A 211 -5.60 16.33 8.10
N LEU A 212 -6.73 16.30 7.41
CA LEU A 212 -7.54 17.50 7.17
C LEU A 212 -8.22 17.96 8.45
N ALA A 213 -8.25 19.27 8.67
CA ALA A 213 -9.04 19.89 9.74
C ALA A 213 -10.55 19.66 9.53
N ASP A 214 -10.99 19.73 8.27
CA ASP A 214 -12.33 19.40 7.83
C ASP A 214 -12.24 18.49 6.59
N PRO A 215 -12.76 17.24 6.64
CA PRO A 215 -12.79 16.33 5.50
C PRO A 215 -13.45 16.90 4.24
N GLY A 216 -14.36 17.87 4.38
CA GLY A 216 -15.04 18.56 3.27
C GLY A 216 -14.13 19.51 2.48
N ARG A 217 -13.00 19.96 3.05
CA ARG A 217 -12.10 20.95 2.42
C ARG A 217 -11.01 20.35 1.53
N PHE A 218 -11.09 19.05 1.24
CA PHE A 218 -10.13 18.37 0.36
C PHE A 218 -9.97 19.08 -0.99
N ASP A 219 -11.07 19.49 -1.63
CA ASP A 219 -11.00 20.12 -2.95
C ASP A 219 -10.26 21.48 -2.89
N SER A 220 -10.47 22.26 -1.83
CA SER A 220 -9.73 23.50 -1.61
C SER A 220 -8.23 23.26 -1.45
N VAL A 221 -7.85 22.26 -0.65
CA VAL A 221 -6.45 21.87 -0.45
C VAL A 221 -5.82 21.36 -1.74
N LYS A 222 -6.57 20.57 -2.50
CA LYS A 222 -6.12 20.07 -3.80
C LYS A 222 -5.88 21.22 -4.77
N THR A 223 -6.79 22.18 -4.87
CA THR A 223 -6.61 23.36 -5.72
C THR A 223 -5.41 24.20 -5.28
N PHE A 224 -5.19 24.36 -3.98
CA PHE A 224 -4.02 25.06 -3.45
C PHE A 224 -2.71 24.34 -3.84
N ILE A 225 -2.62 23.02 -3.60
CA ILE A 225 -1.41 22.24 -3.86
C ILE A 225 -1.11 22.13 -5.36
N GLU A 226 -2.13 21.88 -6.19
CA GLU A 226 -1.95 21.66 -7.63
C GLU A 226 -1.90 22.98 -8.43
N GLY A 227 -2.39 24.07 -7.85
CA GLY A 227 -2.43 25.40 -8.46
C GLY A 227 -1.25 26.32 -8.12
N ASP A 228 -0.52 26.05 -7.04
CA ASP A 228 0.67 26.86 -6.67
C ASP A 228 1.85 26.54 -7.63
N PRO A 229 2.38 27.53 -8.38
CA PRO A 229 3.50 27.31 -9.30
C PRO A 229 4.80 26.80 -8.65
N ARG A 230 4.95 26.97 -7.33
CA ARG A 230 6.09 26.47 -6.55
C ARG A 230 5.98 24.97 -6.28
N LEU A 231 4.78 24.40 -6.41
CA LEU A 231 4.47 23.02 -6.09
C LEU A 231 4.29 22.20 -7.37
N THR A 232 5.21 21.27 -7.60
CA THR A 232 5.06 20.25 -8.64
C THR A 232 4.45 18.97 -8.05
N LEU A 233 3.41 19.17 -7.25
CA LEU A 233 2.79 18.14 -6.42
C LEU A 233 1.35 17.85 -6.87
N GLN A 234 0.83 16.72 -6.42
CA GLN A 234 -0.57 16.31 -6.57
C GLN A 234 -1.10 15.83 -5.22
N ALA A 235 -2.36 16.11 -4.92
CA ALA A 235 -3.00 15.72 -3.67
C ALA A 235 -4.09 14.68 -3.93
N LYS A 236 -4.05 13.57 -3.17
CA LYS A 236 -5.05 12.51 -3.23
C LYS A 236 -5.55 12.22 -1.82
N ARG A 237 -6.84 11.88 -1.69
CA ARG A 237 -7.32 11.25 -0.44
C ARG A 237 -6.59 9.93 -0.26
N GLU A 238 -6.23 9.58 0.98
CA GLU A 238 -5.48 8.36 1.26
C GLU A 238 -6.24 7.11 0.78
N THR A 239 -7.56 7.08 0.93
CA THR A 239 -8.42 6.02 0.38
C THR A 239 -8.30 5.90 -1.13
N GLN A 240 -8.35 7.03 -1.87
CA GLN A 240 -8.19 7.04 -3.32
C GLN A 240 -6.77 6.62 -3.73
N PHE A 241 -5.76 7.07 -3.00
CA PHE A 241 -4.36 6.70 -3.26
C PHE A 241 -4.15 5.19 -3.19
N TYR A 242 -4.69 4.53 -2.15
CA TYR A 242 -4.60 3.07 -2.03
C TYR A 242 -5.51 2.33 -3.03
N LEU A 243 -6.67 2.91 -3.39
CA LEU A 243 -7.52 2.38 -4.45
C LEU A 243 -6.82 2.41 -5.82
N ASP A 244 -6.19 3.52 -6.20
CA ASP A 244 -5.48 3.68 -7.47
C ASP A 244 -4.35 2.63 -7.62
N GLN A 245 -3.65 2.30 -6.52
CA GLN A 245 -2.65 1.23 -6.52
C GLN A 245 -3.25 -0.15 -6.80
N SER A 246 -4.49 -0.39 -6.36
CA SER A 246 -5.21 -1.64 -6.63
C SER A 246 -5.81 -1.68 -8.04
N GLU A 247 -6.17 -0.52 -8.59
CA GLU A 247 -6.90 -0.41 -9.85
C GLU A 247 -6.08 -0.91 -11.04
N MET A 248 -4.75 -0.73 -11.03
CA MET A 248 -3.88 -1.28 -12.07
C MET A 248 -3.94 -2.81 -12.11
N MET A 249 -4.00 -3.47 -10.94
CA MET A 249 -4.19 -4.92 -10.86
C MET A 249 -5.62 -5.31 -11.25
N ALA A 250 -6.64 -4.60 -10.77
CA ALA A 250 -8.03 -4.88 -11.10
C ALA A 250 -8.31 -4.73 -12.61
N MET A 251 -7.72 -3.74 -13.26
CA MET A 251 -7.83 -3.51 -14.70
C MET A 251 -7.16 -4.63 -15.50
N PHE A 252 -5.96 -5.07 -15.10
CA PHE A 252 -5.30 -6.23 -15.70
C PHE A 252 -6.16 -7.49 -15.60
N LEU A 253 -6.73 -7.75 -14.42
CA LEU A 253 -7.62 -8.89 -14.19
C LEU A 253 -8.93 -8.78 -14.99
N ARG A 254 -9.51 -7.58 -15.12
CA ARG A 254 -10.72 -7.33 -15.93
C ARG A 254 -10.47 -7.55 -17.41
N ILE A 255 -9.34 -7.09 -17.95
CA ILE A 255 -8.97 -7.30 -19.35
C ILE A 255 -8.81 -8.80 -19.63
N LEU A 256 -8.05 -9.51 -18.79
CA LEU A 256 -7.90 -10.96 -18.92
C LEU A 256 -9.26 -11.68 -18.84
N GLY A 257 -10.10 -11.30 -17.87
CA GLY A 257 -11.42 -11.86 -17.70
C GLY A 257 -12.29 -11.68 -18.95
N VAL A 258 -12.39 -10.46 -19.48
CA VAL A 258 -13.16 -10.15 -20.70
C VAL A 258 -12.60 -10.88 -21.92
N SER A 259 -11.28 -10.87 -22.12
CA SER A 259 -10.65 -11.60 -23.23
C SER A 259 -10.95 -13.10 -23.17
N LEU A 260 -10.88 -13.70 -21.97
CA LEU A 260 -11.20 -15.10 -21.77
C LEU A 260 -12.68 -15.38 -22.06
N THR A 261 -13.59 -14.54 -21.55
CA THR A 261 -15.02 -14.66 -21.81
C THR A 261 -15.34 -14.56 -23.31
N VAL A 262 -14.71 -13.62 -24.03
CA VAL A 262 -14.89 -13.48 -25.49
C VAL A 262 -14.45 -14.74 -26.23
N ILE A 263 -13.26 -15.26 -25.92
CA ILE A 263 -12.72 -16.49 -26.53
C ILE A 263 -13.67 -17.67 -26.31
N PHE A 264 -14.18 -17.85 -25.09
CA PHE A 264 -15.10 -18.95 -24.78
C PHE A 264 -16.54 -18.74 -25.26
N SER A 265 -16.97 -17.48 -25.46
CA SER A 265 -18.30 -17.18 -26.02
C SER A 265 -18.37 -17.40 -27.54
N LEU A 266 -17.23 -17.31 -28.22
CA LEU A 266 -17.09 -17.53 -29.67
C LEU A 266 -16.68 -18.96 -30.03
N GLY A 267 -16.16 -19.74 -29.06
CA GLY A 267 -15.69 -21.11 -29.21
C GLY A 267 -16.72 -22.18 -28.88
#